data_AF-A0A968UTQ9-F1
#
_entry.id   AF-A0A968UTQ9-F1
#
_cell.length_a   1.000
_cell.length_b   1.000
_cell.length_c   1.000
_cell.angle_alpha   90.00
_cell.angle_beta   90.00
_cell.angle_gamma   90.00
#
_symmetry.space_group_name_H-M   'P 1'
#
loop_
_entity.id
_entity.type
_entity.pdbx_description
1 polymer ?
#
loop_
_entity_poly.entity_id
_entity_poly.type
_entity_poly.pdbx_seq_one_letter_code
_entity_poly.pdbx_strand_id
1 'polypeptide(L)'
;MSKLLAIEPPQAIQNWLLEQGFNPTDLEQKGSNGDTALMQATRSGELEIVRSLVEAGAVVNARNNDGNNALWFACFRDRHDLIDLLVNAGIDINNQNDNGATALMYVASAGKIEMVQALLAAGADSQLKNLDDFRAIDFAGNIEILRMLKYVVV
;
A
#
# COMPACT_ATOMS: atom_id res chain seq x y z
N MET A 1 0.46 -9.52 35.56
CA MET A 1 -0.37 -9.56 34.34
C MET A 1 0.58 -9.80 33.18
N SER A 2 0.44 -10.97 32.58
CA SER A 2 1.33 -11.55 31.56
C SER A 2 1.39 -10.68 30.32
N LYS A 3 2.58 -10.13 30.01
CA LYS A 3 2.92 -9.72 28.64
C LYS A 3 2.73 -10.96 27.77
N LEU A 4 1.75 -10.94 26.86
CA LEU A 4 1.78 -11.82 25.70
C LEU A 4 3.20 -11.71 25.13
N LEU A 5 3.84 -12.86 24.90
CA LEU A 5 5.09 -12.94 24.15
C LEU A 5 4.81 -12.41 22.75
N ALA A 6 4.98 -11.10 22.55
CA ALA A 6 5.19 -10.55 21.23
C ALA A 6 6.40 -11.30 20.68
N ILE A 7 6.20 -12.06 19.60
CA ILE A 7 7.31 -12.70 18.89
C ILE A 7 8.23 -11.55 18.51
N GLU A 8 9.42 -11.51 19.11
CA GLU A 8 10.35 -10.44 18.81
C GLU A 8 10.64 -10.47 17.30
N PRO A 9 10.56 -9.30 16.64
CA PRO A 9 10.84 -9.21 15.22
C PRO A 9 12.22 -9.83 14.92
N PRO A 10 12.40 -10.61 13.83
CA PRO A 10 13.69 -11.24 13.53
C PRO A 10 14.85 -10.24 13.60
N GLN A 11 16.03 -10.68 14.07
CA GLN A 11 17.18 -9.78 14.34
C GLN A 11 17.52 -8.85 13.16
N ALA A 12 17.34 -9.35 11.92
CA ALA A 12 17.54 -8.58 10.70
C ALA A 12 16.63 -7.33 10.63
N ILE A 13 15.35 -7.46 10.98
CA ILE A 13 14.44 -6.30 10.98
C ILE A 13 14.62 -5.40 12.20
N GLN A 14 15.11 -5.91 13.33
CA GLN A 14 15.44 -5.04 14.47
C GLN A 14 16.54 -4.03 14.10
N ASN A 15 17.60 -4.49 13.44
CA ASN A 15 18.69 -3.62 13.00
C ASN A 15 18.18 -2.59 11.99
N TRP A 16 17.39 -3.04 11.01
CA TRP A 16 16.80 -2.14 10.03
C TRP A 16 15.90 -1.08 10.68
N LEU A 17 15.04 -1.46 11.64
CA LEU A 17 14.18 -0.52 12.36
C LEU A 17 15.00 0.56 13.06
N LEU A 18 16.06 0.19 13.78
CA LEU A 18 16.95 1.15 14.44
C LEU A 18 17.66 2.07 13.45
N GLU A 19 18.15 1.53 12.33
CA GLU A 19 18.81 2.31 11.26
C GLU A 19 17.87 3.34 10.63
N GLN A 20 16.58 2.99 10.48
CA GLN A 20 15.55 3.91 9.99
C GLN A 20 14.95 4.81 11.09
N GLY A 21 15.41 4.67 12.35
CA GLY A 21 14.95 5.49 13.48
C GLY A 21 13.63 5.05 14.12
N PHE A 22 13.16 3.83 13.84
CA PHE A 22 12.00 3.22 14.48
C PHE A 22 12.39 2.43 15.73
N ASN A 23 11.46 2.35 16.68
CA ASN A 23 11.54 1.52 17.87
C ASN A 23 11.23 0.06 17.50
N PRO A 24 12.18 -0.89 17.66
CA PRO A 24 11.96 -2.31 17.32
C PRO A 24 10.83 -2.99 18.10
N THR A 25 10.36 -2.38 19.19
CA THR A 25 9.28 -2.91 20.03
C THR A 25 7.91 -2.29 19.73
N ASP A 26 7.84 -1.33 18.80
CA ASP A 26 6.62 -0.65 18.38
C ASP A 26 6.63 -0.48 16.86
N LEU A 27 6.10 -1.47 16.13
CA LEU A 27 6.03 -1.46 14.67
C LEU A 27 5.08 -0.38 14.12
N GLU A 28 4.24 0.18 14.99
CA GLU A 28 3.24 1.21 14.64
C GLU A 28 3.70 2.63 14.96
N GLN A 29 4.94 2.78 15.44
CA GLN A 29 5.54 4.09 15.60
C GLN A 29 5.50 4.83 14.26
N LYS A 30 4.89 6.01 14.27
CA LYS A 30 4.84 6.89 13.11
C LYS A 30 6.07 7.79 13.05
N GLY A 31 6.67 7.87 11.86
CA GLY A 31 7.69 8.86 11.53
C GLY A 31 7.10 10.27 11.33
N SER A 32 7.92 11.21 10.86
CA SER A 32 7.52 12.63 10.70
C SER A 32 6.34 12.85 9.75
N ASN A 33 6.19 12.01 8.73
CA ASN A 33 5.09 12.09 7.75
C ASN A 33 3.92 11.15 8.10
N GLY A 34 3.93 10.57 9.31
CA GLY A 34 2.91 9.61 9.72
C GLY A 34 3.15 8.18 9.21
N ASP A 35 4.22 7.95 8.45
CA ASP A 35 4.54 6.63 7.90
C ASP A 35 4.97 5.66 9.01
N THR A 36 4.46 4.44 8.97
CA THR A 36 4.96 3.33 9.79
C THR A 36 6.20 2.70 9.13
N ALA A 37 6.88 1.81 9.86
CA ALA A 37 7.99 1.03 9.31
C ALA A 37 7.60 0.28 8.03
N LEU A 38 6.40 -0.31 8.00
CA LEU A 38 5.88 -1.04 6.83
C LEU A 38 5.76 -0.12 5.60
N MET A 39 5.23 1.09 5.78
CA MET A 39 5.12 2.07 4.69
C MET A 39 6.49 2.52 4.20
N GLN A 40 7.42 2.79 5.11
CA GLN A 40 8.77 3.22 4.75
C GLN A 40 9.52 2.12 3.96
N ALA A 41 9.48 0.86 4.44
CA ALA A 41 10.06 -0.28 3.72
C ALA A 41 9.43 -0.47 2.33
N THR A 42 8.10 -0.33 2.24
CA THR A 42 7.36 -0.43 0.98
C THR A 42 7.75 0.69 0.01
N ARG A 43 7.89 1.93 0.51
CA ARG A 43 8.34 3.09 -0.29
C ARG A 43 9.78 2.93 -0.77
N SER A 44 10.64 2.30 0.02
CA SER A 44 12.02 1.96 -0.38
C SER A 44 12.08 0.80 -1.37
N GLY A 45 11.03 -0.03 -1.46
CA GLY A 45 10.98 -1.19 -2.34
C GLY A 45 11.60 -2.45 -1.74
N GLU A 46 11.69 -2.55 -0.41
CA GLU A 46 12.45 -3.59 0.28
C GLU A 46 11.58 -4.82 0.59
N LEU A 47 11.36 -5.68 -0.41
CA LEU A 47 10.43 -6.82 -0.34
C LEU A 47 10.62 -7.69 0.91
N GLU A 48 11.85 -8.08 1.24
CA GLU A 48 12.10 -8.98 2.38
C GLU A 48 11.91 -8.30 3.74
N ILE A 49 12.13 -6.99 3.83
CA ILE A 49 11.81 -6.22 5.03
C ILE A 49 10.29 -6.08 5.17
N VAL A 50 9.58 -5.78 4.08
CA VAL A 50 8.11 -5.74 4.06
C VAL A 50 7.53 -7.08 4.49
N ARG A 51 8.03 -8.20 3.94
CA ARG A 51 7.63 -9.55 4.36
C ARG A 51 7.81 -9.77 5.85
N SER A 52 9.01 -9.47 6.34
CA SER A 52 9.35 -9.70 7.75
C SER A 52 8.53 -8.81 8.70
N LEU A 53 8.21 -7.58 8.31
CA LEU A 53 7.34 -6.69 9.10
C LEU A 53 5.90 -7.21 9.14
N VAL A 54 5.36 -7.71 8.03
CA VAL A 54 4.04 -8.34 7.98
C VAL A 54 4.00 -9.61 8.85
N GLU A 55 5.02 -10.48 8.75
CA GLU A 55 5.14 -11.70 9.56
C GLU A 55 5.30 -11.39 11.06
N ALA A 56 5.94 -10.26 11.40
CA ALA A 56 6.06 -9.77 12.77
C ALA A 56 4.78 -9.08 13.30
N GLY A 57 3.74 -8.97 12.48
CA GLY A 57 2.43 -8.45 12.89
C GLY A 57 2.24 -6.95 12.76
N ALA A 58 3.00 -6.26 11.89
CA ALA A 58 2.75 -4.86 11.56
C ALA A 58 1.32 -4.67 11.01
N VAL A 59 0.67 -3.56 11.36
CA VAL A 59 -0.69 -3.25 10.92
C VAL A 59 -0.66 -2.84 9.44
N VAL A 60 -1.04 -3.79 8.58
CA VAL A 60 -1.05 -3.64 7.12
C VAL A 60 -1.88 -2.44 6.63
N ASN A 61 -2.98 -2.16 7.34
CA ASN A 61 -3.95 -1.11 7.00
C ASN A 61 -3.72 0.22 7.72
N ALA A 62 -2.53 0.45 8.27
CA ALA A 62 -2.16 1.76 8.77
C ALA A 62 -2.24 2.82 7.66
N ARG A 63 -2.47 4.07 8.05
CA ARG A 63 -2.48 5.24 7.16
C ARG A 63 -1.51 6.32 7.65
N ASN A 64 -0.81 6.96 6.72
CA ASN A 64 0.08 8.08 7.03
C ASN A 64 -0.69 9.41 7.16
N ASN A 65 0.02 10.53 7.29
CA ASN A 65 -0.60 11.85 7.48
C ASN A 65 -1.37 12.37 6.25
N ASP A 66 -1.20 11.75 5.08
CA ASP A 66 -1.94 12.06 3.85
C ASP A 66 -3.06 11.04 3.59
N GLY A 67 -3.28 10.09 4.52
CA GLY A 67 -4.24 9.01 4.36
C GLY A 67 -3.78 7.86 3.46
N ASN A 68 -2.52 7.85 3.00
CA ASN A 68 -1.98 6.78 2.16
C ASN A 68 -1.64 5.54 3.01
N ASN A 69 -1.89 4.35 2.46
CA ASN A 69 -1.45 3.07 3.02
C ASN A 69 -0.22 2.52 2.26
N ALA A 70 0.29 1.35 2.66
CA ALA A 70 1.46 0.75 2.02
C ALA A 70 1.25 0.46 0.52
N LEU A 71 0.03 0.09 0.09
CA LEU A 71 -0.30 -0.18 -1.31
C LEU A 71 0.00 1.02 -2.22
N TRP A 72 -0.30 2.24 -1.76
CA TRP A 72 0.01 3.46 -2.51
C TRP A 72 1.51 3.54 -2.86
N PHE A 73 2.38 3.21 -1.90
CA PHE A 73 3.83 3.24 -2.10
C PHE A 73 4.32 2.09 -2.97
N ALA A 74 3.74 0.88 -2.84
CA ALA A 74 4.05 -0.22 -3.76
C ALA A 74 3.69 0.17 -5.21
N CYS A 75 2.58 0.89 -5.38
CA CYS A 75 2.14 1.37 -6.68
C CYS A 75 3.02 2.49 -7.25
N PHE A 76 3.41 3.44 -6.39
CA PHE A 76 4.37 4.47 -6.73
C PHE A 76 5.70 3.88 -7.22
N ARG A 77 6.17 2.82 -6.56
CA ARG A 77 7.43 2.14 -6.90
C ARG A 77 7.36 1.17 -8.08
N ASP A 78 6.17 0.92 -8.63
CA ASP A 78 5.96 -0.05 -9.73
C ASP A 78 6.40 -1.48 -9.36
N ARG A 79 6.07 -1.90 -8.14
CA ARG A 79 6.55 -3.17 -7.56
C ARG A 79 5.41 -4.16 -7.38
N HIS A 80 5.19 -4.99 -8.40
CA HIS A 80 4.15 -6.03 -8.43
C HIS A 80 4.30 -7.06 -7.31
N ASP A 81 5.53 -7.44 -6.98
CA ASP A 81 5.85 -8.35 -5.88
C ASP A 81 5.44 -7.80 -4.50
N LEU A 82 5.55 -6.48 -4.30
CA LEU A 82 5.05 -5.82 -3.10
C LEU A 82 3.52 -5.75 -3.06
N ILE A 83 2.88 -5.55 -4.21
CA ILE A 83 1.41 -5.57 -4.31
C ILE A 83 0.90 -6.95 -3.93
N ASP A 84 1.44 -8.01 -4.53
CA ASP A 84 1.04 -9.39 -4.26
C ASP A 84 1.20 -9.73 -2.77
N LEU A 85 2.33 -9.34 -2.17
CA LEU A 85 2.57 -9.55 -0.74
C LEU A 85 1.52 -8.84 0.12
N LEU A 86 1.28 -7.55 -0.12
CA LEU A 86 0.35 -6.75 0.67
C LEU A 86 -1.11 -7.20 0.50
N VAL A 87 -1.51 -7.60 -0.72
CA VAL A 87 -2.83 -8.18 -1.00
C VAL A 87 -3.01 -9.47 -0.22
N ASN A 88 -2.02 -10.37 -0.24
CA ASN A 88 -2.06 -11.60 0.56
C ASN A 88 -2.08 -11.33 2.07
N ALA A 89 -1.52 -10.20 2.51
CA ALA A 89 -1.56 -9.75 3.89
C ALA A 89 -2.88 -9.05 4.29
N GLY A 90 -3.86 -8.93 3.38
CA GLY A 90 -5.16 -8.35 3.66
C GLY A 90 -5.17 -6.82 3.66
N ILE A 91 -4.33 -6.19 2.83
CA ILE A 91 -4.40 -4.73 2.65
C ILE A 91 -5.73 -4.31 2.04
N ASP A 92 -6.26 -3.18 2.50
CA ASP A 92 -7.42 -2.51 1.91
C ASP A 92 -7.02 -1.94 0.55
N ILE A 93 -7.35 -2.70 -0.49
CA ILE A 93 -7.12 -2.36 -1.90
C ILE A 93 -7.83 -1.06 -2.30
N ASN A 94 -8.89 -0.69 -1.57
CA ASN A 94 -9.79 0.42 -1.85
C ASN A 94 -9.58 1.62 -0.92
N ASN A 95 -8.52 1.63 -0.11
CA ASN A 95 -8.20 2.77 0.75
C ASN A 95 -8.16 4.07 -0.06
N GLN A 96 -9.00 5.02 0.34
CA GLN A 96 -9.00 6.37 -0.16
C GLN A 96 -8.13 7.25 0.74
N ASN A 97 -7.12 7.88 0.17
CA ASN A 97 -6.31 8.87 0.88
C ASN A 97 -7.14 10.13 1.23
N ASP A 98 -6.51 11.14 1.83
CA ASP A 98 -7.28 12.28 2.35
C ASP A 98 -7.88 13.18 1.24
N ASN A 99 -7.48 12.98 -0.02
CA ASN A 99 -8.11 13.58 -1.20
C ASN A 99 -9.19 12.67 -1.83
N GLY A 100 -9.52 11.55 -1.20
CA GLY A 100 -10.40 10.53 -1.75
C GLY A 100 -9.76 9.67 -2.84
N ALA A 101 -8.45 9.81 -3.12
CA ALA A 101 -7.82 9.09 -4.21
C ALA A 101 -7.48 7.64 -3.82
N THR A 102 -7.74 6.68 -4.70
CA THR A 102 -7.33 5.28 -4.55
C THR A 102 -6.03 4.99 -5.29
N ALA A 103 -5.34 3.90 -4.94
CA ALA A 103 -4.16 3.45 -5.69
C ALA A 103 -4.47 3.19 -7.17
N LEU A 104 -5.68 2.69 -7.47
CA LEU A 104 -6.15 2.48 -8.85
C LEU A 104 -6.23 3.78 -9.66
N MET A 105 -6.74 4.87 -9.07
CA MET A 105 -6.75 6.18 -9.72
C MET A 105 -5.33 6.68 -10.04
N TYR A 106 -4.40 6.49 -9.11
CA TYR A 106 -2.99 6.85 -9.32
C TYR A 106 -2.37 6.08 -10.49
N VAL A 107 -2.45 4.73 -10.50
CA VAL A 107 -1.82 3.93 -11.57
C VAL A 107 -2.51 4.13 -12.93
N ALA A 108 -3.81 4.42 -12.94
CA ALA A 108 -4.52 4.83 -14.15
C ALA A 108 -3.95 6.13 -14.71
N SER A 109 -3.73 7.15 -13.87
CA SER A 109 -3.12 8.42 -14.27
C SER A 109 -1.70 8.26 -14.79
N ALA A 110 -0.94 7.34 -14.18
CA ALA A 110 0.44 7.05 -14.53
C ALA A 110 0.59 6.21 -15.82
N GLY A 111 -0.51 5.72 -16.41
CA GLY A 111 -0.46 4.94 -17.65
C GLY A 111 0.03 3.51 -17.48
N LYS A 112 0.07 2.97 -16.25
CA LYS A 112 0.67 1.67 -15.92
C LYS A 112 -0.34 0.52 -16.12
N ILE A 113 -0.41 -0.02 -17.33
CA ILE A 113 -1.43 -1.01 -17.75
C ILE A 113 -1.40 -2.26 -16.87
N GLU A 114 -0.23 -2.85 -16.67
CA GLU A 114 -0.05 -4.10 -15.91
C GLU A 114 -0.47 -3.92 -14.44
N MET A 115 -0.20 -2.74 -13.87
CA MET A 115 -0.61 -2.42 -12.50
C MET A 115 -2.12 -2.23 -12.38
N VAL A 116 -2.76 -1.58 -13.35
CA VAL A 116 -4.23 -1.48 -13.39
C VAL A 116 -4.83 -2.88 -13.46
N GLN A 117 -4.27 -3.79 -14.28
CA GLN A 117 -4.72 -5.18 -14.35
C GLN A 117 -4.59 -5.89 -13.00
N ALA A 118 -3.42 -5.78 -12.36
CA ALA A 118 -3.15 -6.40 -11.06
C ALA A 118 -4.11 -5.91 -9.97
N LEU A 119 -4.34 -4.59 -9.87
CA LEU A 119 -5.24 -4.03 -8.87
C LEU A 119 -6.71 -4.43 -9.13
N LEU A 120 -7.17 -4.41 -10.38
CA LEU A 120 -8.52 -4.88 -10.72
C LEU A 120 -8.70 -6.37 -10.40
N ALA A 121 -7.69 -7.20 -10.70
CA ALA A 121 -7.70 -8.63 -10.37
C ALA A 121 -7.70 -8.88 -8.85
N ALA A 122 -7.08 -7.98 -8.07
CA ALA A 122 -7.09 -7.98 -6.61
C ALA A 122 -8.38 -7.40 -5.99
N GLY A 123 -9.37 -7.00 -6.81
CA GLY A 123 -10.66 -6.51 -6.33
C GLY A 123 -10.75 -5.00 -6.09
N ALA A 124 -9.87 -4.20 -6.71
CA ALA A 124 -9.99 -2.75 -6.67
C ALA A 124 -11.30 -2.29 -7.34
N ASP A 125 -12.07 -1.46 -6.63
CA ASP A 125 -13.30 -0.86 -7.11
C ASP A 125 -13.00 0.38 -7.95
N SER A 126 -13.18 0.24 -9.26
CA SER A 126 -13.02 1.31 -10.25
C SER A 126 -14.10 2.40 -10.19
N GLN A 127 -15.19 2.17 -9.45
CA GLN A 127 -16.34 3.07 -9.35
C GLN A 127 -16.27 4.02 -8.15
N LEU A 128 -15.32 3.81 -7.24
CA LEU A 128 -15.07 4.75 -6.14
C LEU A 128 -14.76 6.13 -6.69
N LYS A 129 -15.31 7.13 -6.02
CA LYS A 129 -15.15 8.53 -6.36
C LYS A 129 -14.23 9.22 -5.35
N ASN A 130 -13.30 10.03 -5.86
CA ASN A 130 -12.55 10.93 -5.01
C ASN A 130 -13.42 12.12 -4.56
N LEU A 131 -12.84 13.08 -3.83
CA LEU A 131 -13.59 14.24 -3.33
C LEU A 131 -14.08 15.19 -4.44
N ASP A 132 -13.53 15.09 -5.64
CA ASP A 132 -13.93 15.86 -6.83
C ASP A 132 -14.92 15.09 -7.73
N ASP A 133 -15.55 14.04 -7.21
CA ASP A 133 -16.47 13.15 -7.93
C ASP A 133 -15.84 12.32 -9.08
N PHE A 134 -14.52 12.34 -9.24
CA PHE A 134 -13.79 11.58 -10.27
C PHE A 134 -13.54 10.13 -9.86
N ARG A 135 -13.65 9.22 -10.84
CA ARG A 135 -13.36 7.79 -10.76
C ARG A 135 -12.03 7.47 -11.43
N ALA A 136 -11.56 6.23 -11.29
CA ALA A 136 -10.33 5.79 -11.96
C ALA A 136 -10.34 6.03 -13.48
N ILE A 137 -11.51 5.87 -14.14
CA ILE A 137 -11.64 6.07 -15.59
C ILE A 137 -11.35 7.52 -16.02
N ASP A 138 -11.66 8.51 -15.16
CA ASP A 138 -11.44 9.93 -15.45
C ASP A 138 -9.94 10.28 -15.45
N PHE A 139 -9.12 9.41 -14.86
CA PHE A 139 -7.67 9.52 -14.83
C PHE A 139 -6.98 8.60 -15.86
N ALA A 140 -7.69 7.95 -16.79
CA ALA A 140 -7.04 7.02 -17.73
C ALA A 140 -5.94 7.69 -18.57
N GLY A 141 -4.67 7.38 -18.29
CA GLY A 141 -3.52 7.96 -18.97
C GLY A 141 -3.34 7.51 -20.42
N ASN A 142 -4.04 6.45 -20.85
CA ASN A 142 -4.05 5.98 -22.23
C ASN A 142 -5.35 5.24 -22.60
N ILE A 143 -5.51 4.95 -23.91
CA ILE A 143 -6.70 4.31 -24.47
C ILE A 143 -6.91 2.87 -23.96
N GLU A 144 -5.83 2.15 -23.64
CA GLU A 144 -5.94 0.79 -23.13
C GLU A 144 -6.53 0.77 -21.73
N ILE A 145 -6.00 1.60 -20.83
CA ILE A 145 -6.55 1.78 -19.47
C ILE A 145 -7.99 2.30 -19.53
N LEU A 146 -8.29 3.24 -20.43
CA LEU A 146 -9.65 3.72 -20.64
C LEU A 146 -10.60 2.56 -20.99
N ARG A 147 -10.17 1.64 -21.87
CA ARG A 147 -10.95 0.45 -22.22
C ARG A 147 -11.10 -0.50 -21.05
N MET A 148 -10.01 -0.78 -20.32
CA MET A 148 -10.05 -1.65 -19.15
C MET A 148 -11.07 -1.15 -18.12
N LEU A 149 -11.01 0.14 -17.79
CA LEU A 149 -11.87 0.76 -16.77
C LEU A 149 -13.32 0.96 -17.25
N LYS A 150 -13.54 1.09 -18.56
CA LYS A 150 -14.88 1.21 -19.14
C LYS A 150 -15.69 -0.09 -19.07
N TYR A 151 -15.03 -1.25 -19.17
CA TYR A 151 -15.68 -2.56 -19.25
C TYR A 151 -15.47 -3.42 -18.00
N VAL A 152 -15.18 -2.82 -16.84
CA VAL A 152 -15.22 -3.56 -15.58
C VAL A 152 -16.67 -3.95 -15.31
N VAL A 153 -17.00 -5.22 -15.58
CA VAL A 153 -18.29 -5.81 -15.22
C VAL A 153 -18.11 -6.41 -13.83
N VAL A 154 -18.73 -5.78 -12.83
CA VAL A 154 -18.91 -6.33 -11.48
C VAL A 154 -20.03 -7.36 -11.47
#